data_AF-A0AB33CIU6-F1
#
_entry.id   AF-A0AB33CIU6-F1
#
_cell.length_a   1.000
_cell.length_b   1.000
_cell.length_c   1.000
_cell.angle_alpha   90.00
_cell.angle_beta   90.00
_cell.angle_gamma   90.00
#
_symmetry.space_group_name_H-M   'P 1'
#
loop_
_entity.id
_entity.type
_entity.pdbx_description
1 polymer ?
#
loop_
_entity_poly.entity_id
_entity_poly.type
_entity_poly.pdbx_seq_one_letter_code
_entity_poly.pdbx_strand_id
1 'polypeptide(L)'
;MSSTDTLQQIRFTQTHGGVLTVIDATTGLEWSAQPVARNVSHQDAAIACAGLQLGGHHDWRLPTRQELLSLVDLTRHAPAIDTDAFPNFPSQWFWTSDLCAWSPASAWGVYFGSGDVYDLPRDGGGFALAVRRAGQ
;
A
#
# COMPACT_ATOMS: atom_id res chain seq x y z
N MET A 1 42.87 -7.09 5.48
CA MET A 1 42.06 -7.95 6.36
C MET A 1 40.62 -7.49 6.21
N SER A 2 39.72 -8.45 6.02
CA SER A 2 38.50 -8.37 5.21
C SER A 2 37.54 -7.21 5.50
N SER A 3 37.11 -6.56 4.42
CA SER A 3 35.89 -5.75 4.36
C SER A 3 34.68 -6.67 4.56
N THR A 4 34.01 -6.54 5.69
CA THR A 4 32.63 -7.02 5.83
C THR A 4 31.72 -5.84 5.55
N ASP A 5 31.59 -5.50 4.27
CA ASP A 5 30.58 -4.57 3.80
C ASP A 5 29.24 -5.26 3.98
N THR A 6 28.57 -4.95 5.09
CA THR A 6 27.21 -5.41 5.34
C THR A 6 26.33 -4.63 4.39
N LEU A 7 26.10 -5.17 3.19
CA LEU A 7 25.08 -4.69 2.29
C LEU A 7 23.75 -4.78 3.06
N GLN A 8 23.31 -3.67 3.65
CA GLN A 8 21.93 -3.52 4.06
C GLN A 8 21.11 -3.72 2.79
N GLN A 9 20.43 -4.84 2.71
CA GLN A 9 19.55 -5.14 1.59
C GLN A 9 18.42 -4.13 1.67
N ILE A 10 18.45 -3.13 0.78
CA ILE A 10 17.44 -2.06 0.74
C ILE A 10 16.08 -2.72 0.48
N ARG A 11 15.20 -2.69 1.48
CA ARG A 11 13.87 -3.31 1.39
C ARG A 11 13.02 -2.62 0.32
N PHE A 12 12.98 -1.29 0.35
CA PHE A 12 12.15 -0.48 -0.54
C PHE A 12 12.99 0.30 -1.54
N THR A 13 12.75 0.10 -2.84
CA THR A 13 13.44 0.85 -3.90
C THR A 13 12.44 1.68 -4.70
N GLN A 14 12.68 2.99 -4.81
CA GLN A 14 11.89 3.89 -5.67
C GLN A 14 12.40 3.87 -7.10
N THR A 15 11.52 3.59 -8.05
CA THR A 15 11.85 3.71 -9.48
C THR A 15 11.56 5.14 -9.95
N HIS A 16 12.56 5.80 -10.55
CA HIS A 16 12.43 7.16 -11.06
C HIS A 16 12.60 7.16 -12.59
N GLY A 17 11.47 7.29 -13.30
CA GLY A 17 11.42 7.36 -14.77
C GLY A 17 10.21 8.15 -15.27
N GLY A 18 9.71 9.12 -14.46
CA GLY A 18 8.43 9.80 -14.67
C GLY A 18 7.24 9.12 -13.99
N VAL A 19 7.44 7.91 -13.46
CA VAL A 19 6.46 7.12 -12.72
C VAL A 19 7.08 6.73 -11.38
N LEU A 20 6.44 7.08 -10.26
CA LEU A 20 6.92 6.71 -8.92
C LEU A 20 6.22 5.43 -8.45
N THR A 21 6.97 4.33 -8.45
CA THR A 21 6.59 3.06 -7.82
C THR A 21 7.63 2.67 -6.76
N VAL A 22 7.20 1.86 -5.78
CA VAL A 22 8.04 1.36 -4.69
C VAL A 22 8.07 -0.16 -4.75
N ILE A 23 9.25 -0.74 -4.94
CA ILE A 23 9.46 -2.19 -4.94
C ILE A 23 9.84 -2.64 -3.53
N ASP A 24 9.06 -3.56 -2.95
CA ASP A 24 9.39 -4.26 -1.70
C ASP A 24 10.11 -5.58 -2.02
N ALA A 25 11.43 -5.57 -1.85
CA ALA A 25 12.30 -6.71 -2.12
C ALA A 25 12.04 -7.91 -1.19
N THR A 26 11.42 -7.69 -0.02
CA THR A 26 11.11 -8.77 0.93
C THR A 26 9.86 -9.55 0.50
N THR A 27 8.85 -8.86 -0.05
CA THR A 27 7.58 -9.48 -0.44
C THR A 27 7.48 -9.77 -1.94
N GLY A 28 8.37 -9.19 -2.75
CA GLY A 28 8.29 -9.25 -4.21
C GLY A 28 7.08 -8.47 -4.76
N LEU A 29 6.61 -7.48 -4.01
CA LEU A 29 5.48 -6.64 -4.38
C LEU A 29 5.98 -5.29 -4.89
N GLU A 30 5.24 -4.74 -5.84
CA GLU A 30 5.42 -3.37 -6.31
C GLU A 30 4.18 -2.56 -5.96
N TRP A 31 4.41 -1.35 -5.45
CA TRP A 31 3.40 -0.46 -4.91
C TRP A 31 3.38 0.86 -5.66
N SER A 32 2.20 1.47 -5.78
CA SER A 32 2.12 2.90 -6.11
C SER A 32 2.77 3.72 -4.99
N ALA A 33 3.64 4.68 -5.30
CA ALA A 33 4.29 5.50 -4.27
C ALA A 33 3.33 6.48 -3.56
N GLN A 34 2.15 6.71 -4.14
CA GLN A 34 1.11 7.62 -3.64
C GLN A 34 -0.27 6.95 -3.69
N PRO A 35 -1.25 7.42 -2.90
CA PRO A 35 -2.61 6.94 -3.00
C PRO A 35 -3.19 7.20 -4.39
N VAL A 36 -3.81 6.18 -4.97
CA VAL A 36 -4.44 6.23 -6.31
C VAL A 36 -5.89 6.70 -6.25
N ALA A 37 -6.52 6.61 -5.07
CA ALA A 37 -7.82 7.19 -4.78
C ALA A 37 -7.85 7.74 -3.34
N ARG A 38 -8.67 8.76 -3.12
CA ARG A 38 -8.78 9.49 -1.84
C ARG A 38 -10.25 9.72 -1.49
N ASN A 39 -10.64 9.34 -0.29
CA ASN A 39 -12.00 9.53 0.24
C ASN A 39 -13.10 8.96 -0.69
N VAL A 40 -12.93 7.71 -1.10
CA VAL A 40 -13.86 6.98 -1.97
C VAL A 40 -14.41 5.73 -1.30
N SER A 41 -15.50 5.19 -1.83
CA SER A 41 -16.06 3.91 -1.40
C SER A 41 -15.06 2.76 -1.61
N HIS A 42 -15.27 1.64 -0.92
CA HIS A 42 -14.47 0.43 -1.10
C HIS A 42 -14.50 -0.08 -2.55
N GLN A 43 -15.66 0.00 -3.19
CA GLN A 43 -15.82 -0.43 -4.59
C GLN A 43 -15.05 0.48 -5.54
N ASP A 44 -15.16 1.81 -5.37
CA ASP A 44 -14.47 2.77 -6.21
C ASP A 44 -12.95 2.69 -6.03
N ALA A 45 -12.48 2.41 -4.81
CA ALA A 45 -11.07 2.13 -4.55
C ALA A 45 -10.57 0.91 -5.35
N ALA A 46 -11.33 -0.18 -5.36
CA ALA A 46 -10.99 -1.37 -6.14
C ALA A 46 -10.95 -1.08 -7.65
N ILE A 47 -11.93 -0.32 -8.16
CA ILE A 47 -11.99 0.11 -9.57
C ILE A 47 -10.79 1.01 -9.91
N ALA A 48 -10.45 1.97 -9.05
CA ALA A 48 -9.34 2.87 -9.26
C ALA A 48 -8.00 2.13 -9.34
N CYS A 49 -7.78 1.14 -8.47
CA CYS A 49 -6.58 0.30 -8.54
C CYS A 49 -6.56 -0.56 -9.82
N ALA A 50 -7.69 -1.19 -10.18
CA ALA A 50 -7.77 -2.05 -11.38
C ALA A 50 -7.65 -1.28 -12.70
N GLY A 51 -8.05 -0.02 -12.73
CA GLY A 51 -7.93 0.87 -13.89
C GLY A 51 -6.58 1.60 -13.97
N LEU A 52 -5.70 1.44 -12.98
CA LEU A 52 -4.44 2.17 -12.90
C LEU A 52 -3.48 1.72 -14.01
N GLN A 53 -2.90 2.70 -14.69
CA GLN A 53 -1.80 2.51 -15.63
C GLN A 53 -0.59 3.27 -15.10
N LEU A 54 0.36 2.53 -14.56
CA LEU A 54 1.51 3.09 -13.86
C LEU A 54 2.73 2.22 -14.15
N GLY A 55 3.83 2.85 -14.57
CA GLY A 55 5.10 2.17 -14.83
C GLY A 55 5.08 1.25 -16.06
N GLY A 56 4.14 1.45 -16.99
CA GLY A 56 3.90 0.53 -18.11
C GLY A 56 3.08 -0.71 -17.73
N HIS A 57 2.63 -0.81 -16.48
CA HIS A 57 1.86 -1.93 -15.96
C HIS A 57 0.36 -1.60 -15.81
N HIS A 58 -0.48 -2.63 -15.96
CA HIS A 58 -1.94 -2.58 -15.92
C HIS A 58 -2.56 -3.67 -15.04
N ASP A 59 -1.73 -4.46 -14.34
CA ASP A 59 -2.09 -5.56 -13.43
C ASP A 59 -2.20 -5.10 -11.96
N TRP A 60 -2.46 -3.81 -11.77
CA TRP A 60 -2.62 -3.20 -10.45
C TRP A 60 -3.93 -3.65 -9.80
N ARG A 61 -3.90 -3.88 -8.49
CA ARG A 61 -5.09 -4.26 -7.70
C ARG A 61 -5.08 -3.60 -6.34
N LEU A 62 -6.24 -3.66 -5.68
CA LEU A 62 -6.35 -3.33 -4.26
C LEU A 62 -5.65 -4.41 -3.42
N PRO A 63 -4.77 -4.03 -2.47
CA PRO A 63 -4.00 -4.97 -1.67
C PRO A 63 -4.88 -5.74 -0.70
N THR A 64 -4.47 -6.95 -0.38
CA THR A 64 -5.00 -7.67 0.79
C THR A 64 -4.59 -6.96 2.08
N ARG A 65 -5.26 -7.29 3.18
CA ARG A 65 -4.93 -6.78 4.52
C ARG A 65 -3.51 -7.15 4.93
N GLN A 66 -3.07 -8.38 4.64
CA GLN A 66 -1.72 -8.82 5.00
C GLN A 66 -0.64 -8.07 4.21
N GLU A 67 -0.88 -7.84 2.91
CA GLU A 67 0.05 -7.06 2.09
C GLU A 67 0.16 -5.62 2.60
N LEU A 68 -0.97 -4.97 2.90
CA LEU A 68 -0.96 -3.58 3.36
C LEU A 68 -0.34 -3.43 4.76
N LEU A 69 -0.59 -4.40 5.66
CA LEU A 69 0.06 -4.48 6.97
C LEU A 69 1.58 -4.64 6.87
N SER A 70 2.10 -5.25 5.80
CA SER A 70 3.55 -5.39 5.62
C SER A 70 4.27 -4.05 5.48
N LEU A 71 3.55 -2.99 5.09
CA LEU A 71 4.10 -1.63 4.99
C LEU A 71 4.10 -0.88 6.33
N VAL A 72 3.36 -1.36 7.33
CA VAL A 72 3.23 -0.66 8.61
C VAL A 72 4.57 -0.70 9.36
N ASP A 73 5.02 0.48 9.79
CA ASP A 73 6.17 0.66 10.68
C ASP A 73 5.68 1.20 12.03
N LEU A 74 5.58 0.31 13.02
CA LEU A 74 5.11 0.64 14.38
C LEU A 74 6.12 1.45 15.20
N THR A 75 7.33 1.70 14.67
CA THR A 75 8.27 2.63 15.29
C THR A 75 7.98 4.09 14.91
N ARG A 76 7.08 4.30 13.94
CA ARG A 76 6.67 5.61 13.42
C ARG A 76 5.19 5.86 13.71
N HIS A 77 4.81 7.13 13.63
CA HIS A 77 3.45 7.58 13.87
C HIS A 77 3.14 8.78 12.97
N ALA A 78 1.92 8.80 12.42
CA ALA A 78 1.42 9.89 11.58
C ALA A 78 2.39 10.37 10.46
N PRO A 79 2.78 9.50 9.50
CA PRO A 79 2.25 8.14 9.28
C PRO A 79 3.15 7.02 9.83
N ALA A 80 2.53 5.89 10.18
CA ALA A 80 3.16 4.63 10.60
C ALA A 80 3.65 3.81 9.39
N ILE A 81 4.53 4.39 8.57
CA ILE A 81 5.12 3.80 7.35
C ILE A 81 6.52 4.40 7.13
N ASP A 82 7.37 3.70 6.38
CA ASP A 82 8.65 4.26 5.93
C ASP A 82 8.45 5.46 4.98
N THR A 83 8.56 6.67 5.53
CA THR A 83 8.36 7.94 4.80
C THR A 83 9.47 8.25 3.80
N ASP A 84 10.61 7.58 3.87
CA ASP A 84 11.66 7.75 2.87
C ASP A 84 11.26 7.02 1.57
N ALA A 85 10.67 5.83 1.72
CA ALA A 85 10.10 5.07 0.62
C ALA A 85 8.76 5.64 0.13
N PHE A 86 7.92 6.15 1.04
CA PHE A 86 6.60 6.71 0.76
C PHE A 86 6.52 8.19 1.21
N PRO A 87 7.09 9.13 0.43
CA PRO A 87 7.13 10.54 0.82
C PRO A 87 5.72 11.14 0.85
N ASN A 88 5.44 12.01 1.83
CA ASN A 88 4.14 12.69 2.00
C ASN A 88 2.92 11.74 2.08
N PHE A 89 3.11 10.52 2.62
CA PHE A 89 2.04 9.53 2.73
C PHE A 89 0.95 9.97 3.72
N PRO A 90 -0.35 9.90 3.37
CA PRO A 90 -1.42 10.32 4.28
C PRO A 90 -1.59 9.41 5.50
N SER A 91 -1.74 10.01 6.68
CA SER A 91 -2.11 9.35 7.93
C SER A 91 -3.62 9.05 7.98
N GLN A 92 -4.10 8.21 7.07
CA GLN A 92 -5.53 7.94 6.83
C GLN A 92 -5.81 6.43 6.75
N TRP A 93 -7.09 6.08 6.61
CA TRP A 93 -7.55 4.70 6.36
C TRP A 93 -7.36 4.31 4.92
N PHE A 94 -6.73 3.17 4.69
CA PHE A 94 -6.55 2.59 3.36
C PHE A 94 -7.33 1.29 3.26
N TRP A 95 -8.13 1.19 2.19
CA TRP A 95 -8.93 0.02 1.89
C TRP A 95 -8.05 -1.19 1.55
N THR A 96 -8.50 -2.35 2.01
CA THR A 96 -7.98 -3.65 1.59
C THR A 96 -9.03 -4.37 0.74
N SER A 97 -8.63 -5.37 -0.03
CA SER A 97 -9.53 -6.24 -0.80
C SER A 97 -10.27 -7.26 0.07
N ASP A 98 -9.87 -7.43 1.34
CA ASP A 98 -10.49 -8.39 2.25
C ASP A 98 -11.81 -7.88 2.80
N LEU A 99 -12.89 -8.63 2.54
CA LEU A 99 -14.21 -8.38 3.11
C LEU A 99 -14.33 -8.97 4.52
N CYS A 100 -15.26 -8.43 5.31
CA CYS A 100 -15.56 -8.97 6.64
C CYS A 100 -16.37 -10.26 6.50
N ALA A 101 -15.92 -11.34 7.14
CA ALA A 101 -16.59 -12.64 7.07
C ALA A 101 -18.03 -12.61 7.62
N TRP A 102 -18.31 -11.71 8.58
CA TRP A 102 -19.62 -11.57 9.22
C TRP A 102 -20.52 -10.51 8.57
N SER A 103 -20.00 -9.70 7.64
CA SER A 103 -20.77 -8.61 7.02
C SER A 103 -20.24 -8.31 5.62
N PRO A 104 -20.99 -8.64 4.54
CA PRO A 104 -20.59 -8.28 3.18
C PRO A 104 -20.68 -6.77 2.90
N ALA A 105 -21.33 -6.02 3.79
CA ALA A 105 -21.41 -4.57 3.76
C ALA A 105 -20.16 -3.89 4.36
N SER A 106 -19.26 -4.67 4.97
CA SER A 106 -18.03 -4.17 5.59
C SER A 106 -16.78 -4.75 4.93
N ALA A 107 -15.71 -3.97 4.92
CA ALA A 107 -14.39 -4.40 4.47
C ALA A 107 -13.32 -3.95 5.46
N TRP A 108 -12.17 -4.63 5.44
CA TRP A 108 -11.05 -4.26 6.28
C TRP A 108 -10.30 -3.05 5.72
N GLY A 109 -9.89 -2.14 6.61
CA GLY A 109 -8.99 -1.04 6.32
C GLY A 109 -7.83 -0.97 7.31
N VAL A 110 -6.68 -0.48 6.85
CA VAL A 110 -5.49 -0.22 7.68
C VAL A 110 -5.36 1.29 7.88
N TYR A 111 -5.24 1.73 9.13
CA TYR A 111 -5.03 3.13 9.48
C TYR A 111 -3.56 3.44 9.63
N PHE A 112 -3.02 4.24 8.71
CA PHE A 112 -1.60 4.63 8.77
C PHE A 112 -1.31 5.75 9.77
N GLY A 113 -2.28 6.24 10.56
CA GLY A 113 -1.95 7.12 11.68
C GLY A 113 -1.19 6.37 12.78
N SER A 114 -1.64 5.17 13.11
CA SER A 114 -1.12 4.34 14.22
C SER A 114 -0.78 2.89 13.83
N GLY A 115 -1.08 2.45 12.60
CA GLY A 115 -0.84 1.09 12.13
C GLY A 115 -1.97 0.09 12.43
N ASP A 116 -3.11 0.56 12.93
CA ASP A 116 -4.21 -0.30 13.35
C ASP A 116 -5.05 -0.81 12.17
N VAL A 117 -5.85 -1.86 12.43
CA VAL A 117 -6.77 -2.46 11.47
C VAL A 117 -8.17 -2.47 12.02
N TYR A 118 -9.13 -2.01 11.21
CA TYR A 118 -10.55 -2.00 11.58
C TYR A 118 -11.42 -2.41 10.39
N ASP A 119 -12.60 -2.95 10.69
CA ASP A 119 -13.65 -3.07 9.70
C ASP A 119 -14.43 -1.76 9.57
N LEU A 120 -14.77 -1.42 8.33
CA LEU A 120 -15.44 -0.17 7.99
C LEU A 120 -16.61 -0.46 7.02
N PRO A 121 -17.71 0.30 7.10
CA PRO A 121 -18.77 0.26 6.09
C PRO A 121 -18.22 0.57 4.70
N ARG A 122 -18.55 -0.26 3.70
CA ARG A 122 -17.99 -0.16 2.33
C ARG A 122 -18.42 1.09 1.57
N ASP A 123 -19.51 1.73 1.99
CA ASP A 123 -19.99 3.02 1.51
C ASP A 123 -19.28 4.22 2.16
N GLY A 124 -18.47 3.97 3.20
CA GLY A 124 -17.63 4.97 3.84
C GLY A 124 -16.48 5.43 2.94
N GLY A 125 -15.88 6.56 3.32
CA GLY A 125 -14.73 7.13 2.62
C GLY A 125 -13.40 6.55 3.10
N GLY A 126 -12.58 6.06 2.17
CA GLY A 126 -11.21 5.61 2.43
C GLY A 126 -10.26 5.90 1.27
N PHE A 127 -8.98 5.60 1.48
CA PHE A 127 -7.92 5.78 0.50
C PHE A 127 -7.56 4.45 -0.14
N ALA A 128 -6.94 4.48 -1.31
CA ALA A 128 -6.48 3.28 -2.01
C ALA A 128 -4.99 3.41 -2.33
N LEU A 129 -4.24 2.37 -1.98
CA LEU A 129 -2.88 2.16 -2.48
C LEU A 129 -2.95 0.97 -3.44
N ALA A 130 -2.30 1.05 -4.59
CA ALA A 130 -2.29 -0.04 -5.55
C ALA A 130 -1.07 -0.94 -5.34
N VAL A 131 -1.28 -2.25 -5.54
CA VAL A 131 -0.21 -3.26 -5.46
C VAL A 131 -0.24 -4.17 -6.69
N ARG A 132 0.92 -4.67 -7.08
CA ARG A 132 1.10 -5.74 -8.07
C ARG A 132 2.29 -6.64 -7.70
N ARG A 133 2.54 -7.70 -8.47
CA ARG A 133 3.74 -8.55 -8.31
C ARG A 133 4.88 -7.94 -9.12
N ALA A 134 6.06 -7.80 -8.52
CA ALA A 134 7.24 -7.32 -9.25
C ALA A 134 7.78 -8.42 -10.18
N GLY A 135 8.10 -8.08 -11.43
CA GLY A 135 8.85 -8.94 -12.35
C GLY A 135 8.03 -9.90 -13.24
N GLN A 136 6.81 -9.54 -13.64
CA GLN A 136 6.12 -10.15 -14.79
C GLN A 136 6.30 -9.33 -16.06
#